data_AF-A0A380EML3-F1
#
_entry.id   AF-A0A380EML3-F1
#
_cell.length_a   1.000
_cell.length_b   1.000
_cell.length_c   1.000
_cell.angle_alpha   90.00
_cell.angle_beta   90.00
_cell.angle_gamma   90.00
#
_symmetry.space_group_name_H-M   'P 1'
#
loop_
_entity.id
_entity.type
_entity.pdbx_description
1 polymer ?
#
loop_
_entity_poly.entity_id
_entity_poly.type
_entity_poly.pdbx_seq_one_letter_code
_entity_poly.pdbx_strand_id
1 'polypeptide(L)'
;MHKFWATFTLTYIKKIKAKSFVIFMIIIAALMIGLSNIDKIINMFDDGPDKIGVAAPNEQIYKVFKQQANTFHSDAKFTKVSIEDAEKEVKKHKLDKAYIIKVNQNRTLQGTIISEKRVSHEDSQKVQALLTAIQTNMVAGELNINKEDLQKLQAQSKVDNKVISNDEVDKVSEGQKIFNYALAYGIIFLMFFIVLNYASQIAMEIASEKTSRVIEMIITSISPNPTYFC
;
A
#
# COMPACT_ATOMS: atom_id res chain seq x y z
N MET A 1 3.75 -46.51 -20.98
CA MET A 1 3.65 -45.21 -20.26
C MET A 1 4.18 -45.23 -18.83
N HIS A 2 4.29 -46.39 -18.16
CA HIS A 2 4.83 -46.52 -16.79
C HIS A 2 6.26 -45.96 -16.60
N LYS A 3 7.14 -46.14 -17.60
CA LYS A 3 8.53 -45.67 -17.53
C LYS A 3 8.67 -44.13 -17.54
N PHE A 4 7.77 -43.43 -18.24
CA PHE A 4 7.74 -41.97 -18.28
C PHE A 4 7.32 -41.38 -16.93
N TRP A 5 6.27 -41.93 -16.33
CA TRP A 5 5.83 -41.50 -15.00
C TRP A 5 6.90 -41.72 -13.93
N ALA A 6 7.60 -42.86 -13.98
CA ALA A 6 8.70 -43.14 -13.06
C ALA A 6 9.85 -42.12 -13.18
N THR A 7 10.27 -41.78 -14.40
CA THR A 7 11.34 -40.80 -14.63
C THR A 7 10.90 -39.38 -14.30
N PHE A 8 9.66 -39.01 -14.64
CA PHE A 8 9.07 -37.73 -14.28
C PHE A 8 9.02 -37.55 -12.76
N THR A 9 8.44 -38.50 -12.03
CA THR A 9 8.30 -38.43 -10.57
C THR A 9 9.67 -38.37 -9.89
N LEU A 10 10.66 -39.16 -10.32
CA LEU A 10 12.01 -39.10 -9.77
C LEU A 10 12.64 -37.71 -9.97
N THR A 11 12.50 -37.16 -11.17
CA THR A 11 13.08 -35.85 -11.52
C THR A 11 12.37 -34.71 -10.79
N TYR A 12 11.05 -34.76 -10.72
CA TYR A 12 10.20 -33.80 -10.02
C TYR A 12 10.49 -33.79 -8.51
N ILE A 13 10.54 -34.96 -7.87
CA ILE A 13 10.87 -35.08 -6.45
C ILE A 13 12.30 -34.57 -6.18
N LYS A 14 13.27 -34.88 -7.06
CA LYS A 14 14.64 -34.34 -6.94
C LYS A 14 14.66 -32.82 -7.01
N LYS A 15 13.88 -32.20 -7.90
CA LYS A 15 13.81 -30.73 -8.03
C LYS A 15 13.11 -30.07 -6.84
N ILE A 16 12.00 -30.63 -6.35
CA ILE A 16 11.27 -30.06 -5.20
C ILE A 16 12.03 -30.24 -3.88
N LYS A 17 12.75 -31.36 -3.71
CA LYS A 17 13.60 -31.57 -2.53
C LYS A 17 14.96 -30.88 -2.62
N ALA A 18 15.26 -30.19 -3.73
CA ALA A 18 16.48 -29.42 -3.85
C ALA A 18 16.49 -28.31 -2.78
N LYS A 19 17.62 -28.15 -2.08
CA LYS A 19 17.74 -27.17 -0.99
C LYS A 19 17.35 -25.76 -1.45
N SER A 20 17.75 -25.36 -2.66
CA SER A 20 17.41 -24.06 -3.25
C SER A 20 15.90 -23.88 -3.46
N PHE A 21 15.19 -24.92 -3.92
CA PHE A 21 13.74 -24.87 -4.12
C PHE A 21 13.00 -24.75 -2.79
N VAL A 22 13.40 -25.54 -1.78
CA VAL A 22 12.80 -25.50 -0.44
C VAL A 22 13.02 -24.13 0.21
N ILE A 23 14.25 -23.58 0.13
CA ILE A 23 14.56 -22.24 0.66
C ILE A 23 13.72 -21.17 -0.04
N PHE A 24 13.63 -21.20 -1.37
CA PHE A 24 12.81 -20.27 -2.14
C PHE A 24 11.33 -20.35 -1.75
N MET A 25 10.80 -21.55 -1.56
CA MET A 25 9.40 -21.74 -1.18
C MET A 25 9.12 -21.24 0.24
N ILE A 26 10.05 -21.44 1.18
CA ILE A 26 9.95 -20.88 2.54
C ILE A 26 9.97 -19.34 2.49
N ILE A 27 10.85 -18.74 1.68
CA ILE A 27 10.93 -17.27 1.52
C ILE A 27 9.60 -16.74 0.96
N ILE A 28 9.06 -17.36 -0.10
CA ILE A 28 7.76 -16.94 -0.67
C ILE A 28 6.64 -17.09 0.35
N ALA A 29 6.58 -18.21 1.09
CA ALA A 29 5.57 -18.43 2.10
C ALA A 29 5.66 -17.39 3.23
N ALA A 30 6.88 -17.09 3.71
CA ALA A 30 7.12 -16.06 4.71
C ALA A 30 6.71 -14.67 4.20
N LEU A 31 7.03 -14.35 2.94
CA LEU A 31 6.66 -13.09 2.31
C LEU A 31 5.13 -12.97 2.16
N MET A 32 4.44 -14.03 1.75
CA MET A 32 2.97 -14.07 1.67
C MET A 32 2.31 -13.88 3.05
N ILE A 33 2.82 -14.53 4.09
CA ILE A 33 2.32 -14.38 5.46
C ILE A 33 2.57 -12.95 5.96
N GLY A 34 3.76 -12.40 5.67
CA GLY A 34 4.13 -11.02 6.00
C GLY A 34 3.23 -10.00 5.30
N LEU A 35 3.03 -10.13 3.99
CA LEU A 35 2.15 -9.26 3.21
C LEU A 35 0.68 -9.38 3.64
N SER A 36 0.20 -10.58 3.94
CA SER A 36 -1.18 -10.80 4.39
C SER A 36 -1.46 -10.22 5.79
N ASN A 37 -0.41 -9.98 6.58
CA ASN A 37 -0.50 -9.38 7.90
C ASN A 37 0.23 -8.03 7.97
N ILE A 38 0.38 -7.35 6.83
CA ILE A 38 1.19 -6.13 6.74
C ILE A 38 0.70 -5.05 7.69
N ASP A 39 -0.62 -4.92 7.88
CA ASP A 39 -1.21 -3.96 8.82
C ASP A 39 -0.80 -4.25 10.27
N LYS A 40 -0.76 -5.52 10.68
CA LYS A 40 -0.31 -5.90 12.03
C LYS A 40 1.17 -5.68 12.23
N ILE A 41 1.98 -5.91 11.20
CA ILE A 41 3.41 -5.66 11.23
C ILE A 41 3.65 -4.16 11.34
N ILE A 42 2.99 -3.35 10.52
CA ILE A 42 3.04 -1.89 10.59
C ILE A 42 2.62 -1.41 11.99
N ASN A 43 1.51 -1.91 12.52
CA ASN A 43 1.02 -1.55 13.86
C ASN A 43 1.96 -2.00 15.00
N MET A 44 2.74 -3.07 14.81
CA MET A 44 3.79 -3.49 15.77
C MET A 44 4.99 -2.54 15.79
N PHE A 45 5.22 -1.81 14.72
CA PHE A 45 6.26 -0.78 14.61
C PHE A 45 5.73 0.64 14.84
N ASP A 46 4.44 0.78 15.18
CA ASP A 46 3.83 2.07 15.49
C ASP A 46 4.02 2.39 16.98
N ASP A 47 4.61 3.54 17.30
CA ASP A 47 5.03 3.95 18.66
C ASP A 47 3.86 4.39 19.57
N GLY A 48 2.69 3.78 19.35
CA GLY A 48 1.45 4.06 20.05
C GLY A 48 0.53 5.03 19.29
N PRO A 49 -0.53 5.53 19.95
CA PRO A 49 -1.52 6.37 19.30
C PRO A 49 -0.96 7.73 18.85
N ASP A 50 -1.26 8.11 17.61
CA ASP A 50 -0.93 9.42 17.02
C ASP A 50 -1.22 10.57 18.00
N LYS A 51 -0.19 11.35 18.32
CA LYS A 51 -0.30 12.57 19.12
C LYS A 51 -0.60 13.74 18.18
N ILE A 52 -1.82 14.22 18.23
CA ILE A 52 -2.31 15.27 17.34
C ILE A 52 -2.56 16.55 18.14
N GLY A 53 -1.82 17.61 17.82
CA GLY A 53 -2.09 18.95 18.34
C GLY A 53 -3.23 19.63 17.57
N VAL A 54 -4.12 20.32 18.27
CA VAL A 54 -5.18 21.13 17.67
C VAL A 54 -5.08 22.57 18.18
N ALA A 55 -4.73 23.49 17.29
CA ALA A 55 -4.79 24.92 17.53
C ALA A 55 -6.13 25.45 17.01
N ALA A 56 -7.08 25.67 17.91
CA ALA A 56 -8.41 26.16 17.57
C ALA A 56 -8.63 27.62 18.04
N PRO A 57 -9.50 28.41 17.36
CA PRO A 57 -9.76 29.80 17.72
C PRO A 57 -10.43 29.98 19.08
N ASN A 58 -11.22 28.99 19.51
CA ASN A 58 -11.90 29.00 20.80
C ASN A 58 -12.09 27.56 21.35
N GLU A 59 -12.47 27.47 22.62
CA GLU A 59 -12.65 26.20 23.33
C GLU A 59 -13.80 25.36 22.77
N GLN A 60 -14.84 25.99 22.25
CA GLN A 60 -16.00 25.30 21.68
C GLN A 60 -15.63 24.55 20.40
N ILE A 61 -14.93 25.22 19.47
CA ILE A 61 -14.44 24.61 18.22
C ILE A 61 -13.49 23.46 18.52
N TYR A 62 -12.58 23.61 19.49
CA TYR A 62 -11.70 22.52 19.91
C TYR A 62 -12.49 21.29 20.39
N LYS A 63 -13.48 21.48 21.28
CA LYS A 63 -14.29 20.37 21.81
C LYS A 63 -15.08 19.66 20.72
N VAL A 64 -15.74 20.41 19.84
CA VAL A 64 -16.51 19.84 18.73
C VAL A 64 -15.58 19.12 17.74
N PHE A 65 -14.44 19.72 17.40
CA PHE A 65 -13.44 19.08 16.55
C PHE A 65 -12.95 17.77 17.15
N LYS A 66 -12.54 17.76 18.42
CA LYS A 66 -12.08 16.56 19.11
C LYS A 66 -13.14 15.46 19.13
N GLN A 67 -14.40 15.81 19.41
CA GLN A 67 -15.50 14.85 19.43
C GLN A 67 -15.73 14.22 18.06
N GLN A 68 -15.75 15.03 16.99
CA GLN A 68 -15.96 14.50 15.64
C GLN A 68 -14.72 13.75 15.14
N ALA A 69 -13.51 14.24 15.41
CA ALA A 69 -12.25 13.63 14.99
C ALA A 69 -12.01 12.26 15.63
N ASN A 70 -12.44 12.04 16.89
CA ASN A 70 -12.41 10.72 17.52
C ASN A 70 -13.23 9.65 16.75
N THR A 71 -14.20 10.07 15.93
CA THR A 71 -14.97 9.14 15.09
C THR A 71 -14.15 8.63 13.90
N PHE A 72 -13.15 9.40 13.47
CA PHE A 72 -12.27 9.08 12.32
C PHE A 72 -10.90 8.54 12.74
N HIS A 73 -10.47 8.88 13.96
CA HIS A 73 -9.21 8.47 14.56
C HIS A 73 -9.48 7.91 15.97
N SER A 74 -9.95 6.67 16.04
CA SER A 74 -10.37 6.01 17.29
C SER A 74 -9.27 5.98 18.35
N ASP A 75 -8.01 5.95 17.93
CA ASP A 75 -6.86 5.79 18.82
C ASP A 75 -6.08 7.09 19.04
N ALA A 76 -6.26 8.14 18.22
CA ALA A 76 -5.44 9.35 18.30
C ALA A 76 -5.66 10.16 19.59
N LYS A 77 -4.55 10.68 20.16
CA LYS A 77 -4.55 11.56 21.33
C LYS A 77 -4.55 13.02 20.89
N PHE A 78 -5.71 13.66 20.99
CA PHE A 78 -5.85 15.09 20.72
C PHE A 78 -5.48 15.96 21.93
N THR A 79 -4.49 16.83 21.73
CA THR A 79 -4.07 17.88 22.68
C THR A 79 -4.37 19.27 22.11
N LYS A 80 -4.73 20.22 22.98
CA LYS A 80 -4.89 21.61 22.58
C LYS A 80 -3.53 22.30 22.59
N VAL A 81 -3.19 23.00 21.52
CA VAL A 81 -1.91 23.73 21.38
C VAL A 81 -2.14 25.15 20.87
N SER A 82 -1.18 26.04 21.07
CA SER A 82 -1.19 27.36 20.44
C SER A 82 -0.77 27.26 18.97
N ILE A 83 -1.05 28.29 18.18
CA ILE A 83 -0.62 28.33 16.76
C ILE A 83 0.92 28.38 16.70
N GLU A 84 1.55 29.13 17.60
CA GLU A 84 3.02 29.28 17.64
C GLU A 84 3.74 28.00 18.11
N ASP A 85 3.08 27.19 18.94
CA ASP A 85 3.66 25.95 19.46
C ASP A 85 3.37 24.75 18.55
N ALA A 86 2.25 24.74 17.81
CA ALA A 86 1.88 23.65 16.91
C ALA A 86 3.01 23.25 15.96
N GLU A 87 3.63 24.22 15.29
CA GLU A 87 4.73 23.95 14.36
C GLU A 87 6.01 23.52 15.08
N LYS A 88 6.31 24.12 16.23
CA LYS A 88 7.50 23.80 17.03
C LYS A 88 7.42 22.41 17.65
N GLU A 89 6.23 22.00 18.09
CA GLU A 89 6.02 20.71 18.73
C GLU A 89 6.04 19.56 17.72
N VAL A 90 5.55 19.79 16.50
CA VAL A 90 5.74 18.84 15.37
C VAL A 90 7.23 18.71 15.03
N LYS A 91 7.95 19.84 14.86
CA LYS A 91 9.41 19.83 14.57
C LYS A 91 10.28 19.23 15.68
N LYS A 92 9.76 19.12 16.91
CA LYS A 92 10.46 18.52 18.06
C LYS A 92 10.05 17.06 18.28
N HIS A 93 9.28 16.46 17.36
CA HIS A 93 8.71 15.12 17.47
C HIS A 93 7.89 14.90 18.76
N LYS A 94 7.31 15.97 19.33
CA LYS A 94 6.38 15.85 20.46
C LYS A 94 4.97 15.51 19.99
N LEU A 95 4.63 15.97 18.79
CA LEU A 95 3.39 15.69 18.08
C LEU A 95 3.72 15.09 16.72
N ASP A 96 2.92 14.12 16.29
CA ASP A 96 3.06 13.50 14.96
C ASP A 96 2.46 14.39 13.87
N LYS A 97 1.37 15.09 14.23
CA LYS A 97 0.66 16.06 13.38
C LYS A 97 0.08 17.19 14.22
N ALA A 98 -0.15 18.35 13.59
CA ALA A 98 -0.93 19.42 14.18
C ALA A 98 -1.95 20.00 13.19
N TYR A 99 -3.13 20.34 13.68
CA TYR A 99 -4.20 21.00 12.94
C TYR A 99 -4.35 22.43 13.42
N ILE A 100 -4.11 23.40 12.54
CA ILE A 100 -4.35 24.81 12.80
C ILE A 100 -5.69 25.19 12.18
N ILE A 101 -6.64 25.58 13.02
CA ILE A 101 -7.99 25.99 12.63
C ILE A 101 -8.09 27.50 12.81
N LYS A 102 -8.45 28.23 11.75
CA LYS A 102 -8.68 29.67 11.76
C LYS A 102 -10.09 29.98 11.28
N VAL A 103 -10.65 31.08 11.76
CA VAL A 103 -11.89 31.64 11.23
C VAL A 103 -11.52 32.79 10.30
N ASN A 104 -11.99 32.74 9.06
CA ASN A 104 -11.79 33.80 8.09
C ASN A 104 -12.80 34.95 8.32
N GLN A 105 -12.58 36.08 7.64
CA GLN A 105 -13.45 37.27 7.69
C GLN A 105 -14.92 36.97 7.36
N ASN A 106 -15.18 35.99 6.49
CA ASN A 106 -16.53 35.55 6.13
C ASN A 106 -17.13 34.52 7.10
N ARG A 107 -16.57 34.39 8.33
CA ARG A 107 -16.96 33.40 9.34
C ARG A 107 -16.84 31.93 8.88
N THR A 108 -16.02 31.68 7.86
CA THR A 108 -15.71 30.32 7.38
C THR A 108 -14.49 29.75 8.08
N LEU A 109 -14.49 28.44 8.31
CA LEU A 109 -13.37 27.73 8.92
C LEU A 109 -12.32 27.39 7.86
N GLN A 110 -11.06 27.65 8.18
CA GLN A 110 -9.90 27.23 7.40
C GLN A 110 -9.03 26.32 8.26
N GLY A 111 -8.59 25.21 7.68
CA GLY A 111 -7.69 24.26 8.32
C GLY A 111 -6.33 24.23 7.63
N THR A 112 -5.26 24.12 8.42
CA THR A 112 -3.91 23.82 7.92
C THR A 112 -3.40 22.60 8.67
N ILE A 113 -2.91 21.60 7.92
CA ILE A 113 -2.32 20.38 8.47
C ILE A 113 -0.81 20.55 8.46
N ILE A 114 -0.20 20.47 9.64
CA ILE A 114 1.24 20.49 9.84
C ILE A 114 1.69 19.07 10.16
N SER A 115 2.59 18.53 9.36
CA SER A 115 3.21 17.22 9.57
C SER A 115 4.60 17.21 8.94
N GLU A 116 5.50 16.40 9.48
CA GLU A 116 6.82 16.15 8.86
C GLU A 116 6.71 15.26 7.62
N LYS A 117 5.72 14.38 7.59
CA LYS A 117 5.44 13.50 6.45
C LYS A 117 4.47 14.19 5.50
N ARG A 118 4.52 13.79 4.23
CA ARG A 118 3.54 14.26 3.22
C ARG A 118 2.13 13.85 3.66
N VAL A 119 1.25 14.84 3.75
CA VAL A 119 -0.16 14.60 4.06
C VAL A 119 -0.85 13.96 2.85
N SER A 120 -1.57 12.86 3.08
CA SER A 120 -2.31 12.17 2.02
C SER A 120 -3.52 13.01 1.57
N HIS A 121 -4.01 12.77 0.35
CA HIS A 121 -5.24 13.42 -0.12
C HIS A 121 -6.44 13.02 0.74
N GLU A 122 -6.50 11.76 1.18
CA GLU A 122 -7.53 11.23 2.06
C GLU A 122 -7.56 11.93 3.42
N ASP A 123 -6.40 12.12 4.08
CA ASP A 123 -6.29 12.85 5.34
C ASP A 123 -6.80 14.29 5.20
N SER A 124 -6.46 14.92 4.07
CA SER A 124 -6.90 16.29 3.78
C SER A 124 -8.41 16.36 3.58
N GLN A 125 -9.00 15.40 2.87
CA GLN A 125 -10.46 15.29 2.70
C GLN A 125 -11.19 15.03 4.02
N LYS A 126 -10.65 14.17 4.89
CA LYS A 126 -11.23 13.89 6.22
C LYS A 126 -11.29 15.16 7.07
N VAL A 127 -10.17 15.90 7.16
CA VAL A 127 -10.11 17.16 7.91
C VAL A 127 -11.03 18.21 7.27
N GLN A 128 -11.09 18.29 5.95
CA GLN A 128 -12.01 19.19 5.25
C GLN A 128 -13.48 18.86 5.55
N ALA A 129 -13.87 17.59 5.53
CA ALA A 129 -15.23 17.15 5.85
C ALA A 129 -15.59 17.50 7.31
N LEU A 130 -14.68 17.26 8.25
CA LEU A 130 -14.81 17.64 9.66
C LEU A 130 -15.05 19.15 9.82
N LEU A 131 -14.18 19.98 9.27
CA LEU A 131 -14.31 21.43 9.38
C LEU A 131 -15.57 21.95 8.70
N THR A 132 -15.96 21.36 7.57
CA THR A 132 -17.20 21.69 6.87
C THR A 132 -18.40 21.38 7.76
N ALA A 133 -18.46 20.21 8.40
CA ALA A 133 -19.54 19.85 9.30
C ALA A 133 -19.64 20.80 10.50
N ILE A 134 -18.50 21.20 11.09
CA ILE A 134 -18.47 22.19 12.18
C ILE A 134 -18.99 23.54 11.69
N GLN A 135 -18.49 24.01 10.54
CA GLN A 135 -18.93 25.27 9.94
C GLN A 135 -20.44 25.28 9.66
N THR A 136 -20.98 24.21 9.08
CA THR A 136 -22.42 24.10 8.79
C THR A 136 -23.25 24.19 10.07
N ASN A 137 -22.83 23.54 11.15
CA ASN A 137 -23.52 23.64 12.45
C ASN A 137 -23.43 25.05 13.05
N MET A 138 -22.28 25.72 12.93
CA MET A 138 -22.11 27.10 13.40
C MET A 138 -23.04 28.07 12.66
N VAL A 139 -23.05 28.01 11.33
CA VAL A 139 -23.89 28.87 10.48
C VAL A 139 -25.38 28.57 10.70
N ALA A 140 -25.77 27.30 10.84
CA ALA A 140 -27.15 26.93 11.14
C ALA A 140 -27.63 27.51 12.47
N GLY A 141 -26.78 27.52 13.50
CA GLY A 141 -27.05 28.15 14.78
C GLY A 141 -27.22 29.67 14.67
N GLU A 142 -26.38 30.35 13.88
CA GLU A 142 -26.51 31.79 13.62
C GLU A 142 -27.81 32.15 12.90
N LEU A 143 -28.26 31.28 11.99
CA LEU A 143 -29.50 31.45 11.23
C LEU A 143 -30.75 30.96 11.99
N ASN A 144 -30.62 30.50 13.24
CA ASN A 144 -31.69 29.92 14.03
C ASN A 144 -32.43 28.75 13.33
N ILE A 145 -31.70 27.98 12.51
CA ILE A 145 -32.25 26.80 11.84
C ILE A 145 -32.39 25.70 12.90
N ASN A 146 -33.60 25.16 13.04
CA ASN A 146 -33.83 24.04 13.96
C ASN A 146 -33.09 22.77 13.47
N LYS A 147 -32.87 21.80 14.36
CA LYS A 147 -32.10 20.59 14.02
C LYS A 147 -32.76 19.74 12.93
N GLU A 148 -34.07 19.75 12.86
CA GLU A 148 -34.85 18.96 11.91
C GLU A 148 -34.67 19.48 10.48
N ASP A 149 -34.73 20.80 10.29
CA ASP A 149 -34.53 21.45 9.01
C ASP A 149 -33.06 21.42 8.60
N LEU A 150 -32.12 21.48 9.56
CA LEU A 150 -30.71 21.23 9.27
C LEU A 150 -30.47 19.81 8.74
N GLN A 151 -31.09 18.80 9.34
CA GLN A 151 -31.00 17.42 8.86
C GLN A 151 -31.59 17.27 7.45
N LYS A 152 -32.72 17.94 7.16
CA LYS A 152 -33.29 17.96 5.80
C LYS A 152 -32.34 18.63 4.80
N LEU A 153 -31.70 19.75 5.18
CA LEU A 153 -30.73 20.45 4.33
C LEU A 153 -29.47 19.62 4.05
N GLN A 154 -29.05 18.80 5.02
CA GLN A 154 -27.89 17.91 4.91
C GLN A 154 -28.23 16.55 4.30
N ALA A 155 -29.50 16.25 4.04
CA ALA A 155 -29.91 14.98 3.46
C ALA A 155 -29.30 14.83 2.07
N GLN A 156 -28.49 13.78 1.88
CA GLN A 156 -27.90 13.49 0.58
C GLN A 156 -28.97 12.98 -0.38
N SER A 157 -28.97 13.51 -1.61
CA SER A 157 -29.80 12.99 -2.68
C SER A 157 -29.40 11.56 -3.02
N LYS A 158 -30.38 10.66 -3.13
CA LYS A 158 -30.16 9.30 -3.61
C LYS A 158 -29.98 9.34 -5.13
N VAL A 159 -28.83 8.88 -5.59
CA VAL A 159 -28.52 8.72 -7.01
C VAL A 159 -28.33 7.24 -7.29
N ASP A 160 -29.26 6.66 -8.04
CA ASP A 160 -29.19 5.28 -8.48
C ASP A 160 -28.51 5.22 -9.86
N ASN A 161 -27.43 4.46 -9.96
CA ASN A 161 -26.75 4.23 -11.24
C ASN A 161 -27.30 2.95 -11.88
N LYS A 162 -27.88 3.09 -13.08
CA LYS A 162 -28.32 1.96 -13.90
C LYS A 162 -27.44 1.85 -15.13
N VAL A 163 -26.63 0.80 -15.19
CA VAL A 163 -25.82 0.48 -16.37
C VAL A 163 -26.70 -0.26 -17.37
N ILE A 164 -26.98 0.38 -18.51
CA ILE A 164 -27.62 -0.27 -19.66
C ILE A 164 -26.51 -0.55 -20.67
N SER A 165 -25.82 -1.68 -20.49
CA SER A 165 -24.82 -2.18 -21.45
C SER A 165 -25.12 -3.65 -21.78
N ASN A 166 -24.99 -3.99 -23.06
CA ASN A 166 -25.02 -5.37 -23.53
C ASN A 166 -23.68 -6.09 -23.32
N ASP A 167 -22.60 -5.35 -23.04
CA ASP A 167 -21.27 -5.91 -22.76
C ASP A 167 -21.10 -6.19 -21.26
N GLU A 168 -20.64 -7.40 -20.93
CA GLU A 168 -20.43 -7.83 -19.53
C GLU A 168 -19.31 -7.07 -18.83
N VAL A 169 -18.38 -6.47 -19.59
CA VAL A 169 -17.19 -5.77 -19.08
C VAL A 169 -17.55 -4.51 -18.29
N ASP A 170 -18.59 -3.77 -18.71
CA ASP A 170 -19.01 -2.52 -18.06
C ASP A 170 -19.91 -2.72 -16.83
N LYS A 171 -20.33 -3.96 -16.57
CA LYS A 171 -21.13 -4.33 -15.38
C LYS A 171 -20.26 -4.59 -14.14
N VAL A 172 -18.93 -4.53 -14.29
CA VAL A 172 -17.97 -4.89 -13.27
C VAL A 172 -17.66 -3.68 -12.38
N SER A 173 -17.81 -3.83 -11.06
CA SER A 173 -17.51 -2.80 -10.05
C SER A 173 -16.07 -2.27 -10.15
N GLU A 174 -15.83 -1.00 -9.81
CA GLU A 174 -14.48 -0.38 -9.80
C GLU A 174 -13.47 -1.20 -8.98
N GLY A 175 -13.87 -1.75 -7.83
CA GLY A 175 -13.01 -2.63 -7.03
C GLY A 175 -12.64 -3.93 -7.77
N GLN A 176 -13.58 -4.48 -8.54
CA GLN A 176 -13.35 -5.67 -9.35
C GLN A 176 -12.52 -5.35 -10.60
N LYS A 177 -12.63 -4.14 -11.17
CA LYS A 177 -11.73 -3.67 -12.24
C LYS A 177 -10.30 -3.56 -11.74
N ILE A 178 -10.07 -2.94 -10.58
CA ILE A 178 -8.73 -2.84 -9.96
C ILE A 178 -8.14 -4.22 -9.70
N PHE A 179 -8.93 -5.14 -9.14
CA PHE A 179 -8.52 -6.53 -8.94
C PHE A 179 -8.16 -7.23 -10.25
N ASN A 180 -8.98 -7.08 -11.29
CA ASN A 180 -8.73 -7.65 -12.61
C ASN A 180 -7.47 -7.06 -13.26
N TYR A 181 -7.22 -5.75 -13.12
CA TYR A 181 -5.98 -5.12 -13.58
C TYR A 181 -4.77 -5.69 -12.83
N ALA A 182 -4.83 -5.76 -11.50
CA ALA A 182 -3.74 -6.31 -10.69
C ALA A 182 -3.44 -7.76 -11.09
N LEU A 183 -4.48 -8.57 -11.33
CA LEU A 183 -4.35 -9.95 -11.78
C LEU A 183 -3.73 -10.04 -13.19
N ALA A 184 -4.18 -9.21 -14.14
CA ALA A 184 -3.63 -9.16 -15.50
C ALA A 184 -2.15 -8.75 -15.50
N TYR A 185 -1.79 -7.69 -14.78
CA TYR A 185 -0.40 -7.27 -14.64
C TYR A 185 0.45 -8.32 -13.91
N GLY A 186 -0.09 -9.02 -12.93
CA GLY A 186 0.57 -10.14 -12.26
C GLY A 186 0.90 -11.29 -13.22
N ILE A 187 -0.05 -11.65 -14.09
CA ILE A 187 0.16 -12.69 -15.11
C ILE A 187 1.21 -12.25 -16.15
N ILE A 188 1.16 -11.00 -16.61
CA ILE A 188 2.15 -10.45 -17.55
C ILE A 188 3.56 -10.46 -16.92
N PHE A 189 3.68 -10.05 -15.67
CA PHE A 189 4.94 -10.10 -14.93
C PHE A 189 5.47 -11.54 -14.79
N LEU A 190 4.60 -12.49 -14.45
CA LEU A 190 4.96 -13.90 -14.35
C LEU A 190 5.43 -14.46 -15.70
N MET A 191 4.73 -14.14 -16.80
CA MET A 191 5.13 -14.52 -18.15
C MET A 191 6.50 -13.96 -18.50
N PHE A 192 6.73 -12.68 -18.21
CA PHE A 192 8.03 -12.04 -18.44
C PHE A 192 9.15 -12.72 -17.64
N PHE A 193 8.90 -13.04 -16.38
CA PHE A 193 9.85 -13.78 -15.54
C PHE A 193 10.20 -15.16 -16.11
N ILE A 194 9.21 -15.91 -16.59
CA ILE A 194 9.42 -17.22 -17.22
C ILE A 194 10.25 -17.08 -18.50
N VAL A 195 9.92 -16.13 -19.38
CA VAL A 195 10.63 -15.89 -20.64
C VAL A 195 12.10 -15.55 -20.38
N LEU A 196 12.39 -14.64 -19.45
CA LEU A 196 13.77 -14.28 -19.10
C LEU A 196 14.56 -15.46 -18.55
N ASN A 197 13.94 -16.30 -17.69
CA ASN A 197 14.60 -17.48 -17.15
C ASN A 197 14.91 -18.51 -18.25
N TYR A 198 14.01 -18.72 -19.22
CA TYR A 198 14.26 -19.61 -20.35
C TYR A 198 15.35 -19.06 -21.28
N ALA A 199 15.32 -17.77 -21.61
CA ALA A 199 16.35 -17.14 -22.42
C ALA A 199 17.74 -17.27 -21.76
N SER A 200 17.81 -17.10 -20.43
CA SER A 200 19.04 -17.30 -19.66
C SER A 200 19.54 -18.75 -19.70
N GLN A 201 18.64 -19.75 -19.61
CA GLN A 201 19.00 -21.17 -19.73
C GLN A 201 19.58 -21.50 -21.10
N ILE A 202 18.94 -21.05 -22.20
CA ILE A 202 19.44 -21.26 -23.56
C ILE A 202 20.81 -20.61 -23.75
N ALA A 203 21.00 -19.38 -23.25
CA ALA A 203 22.29 -18.70 -23.31
C ALA A 203 23.39 -19.48 -22.57
N MET A 204 23.07 -20.05 -21.41
CA MET A 204 24.00 -20.91 -20.65
C MET A 204 24.31 -22.22 -21.36
N GLU A 205 23.34 -22.85 -22.02
CA GLU A 205 23.57 -24.07 -22.80
C GLU A 205 24.54 -23.80 -23.96
N ILE A 206 24.33 -22.73 -24.73
CA ILE A 206 25.23 -22.32 -25.83
C ILE A 206 26.62 -22.00 -25.29
N ALA A 207 26.71 -21.25 -24.18
CA ALA A 207 27.98 -20.93 -23.55
C ALA A 207 28.71 -22.21 -23.10
N SER A 208 28.01 -23.15 -22.46
CA SER A 208 28.58 -24.42 -22.00
C SER A 208 29.03 -25.29 -23.17
N GLU A 209 28.27 -25.35 -24.27
CA GLU A 209 28.67 -26.08 -25.48
C GLU A 209 29.96 -25.49 -26.06
N LYS A 210 30.03 -24.15 -26.16
CA LYS A 210 31.21 -23.46 -26.69
C LYS A 210 32.43 -23.66 -25.80
N THR A 211 32.27 -23.58 -24.48
CA THR A 211 33.34 -23.91 -23.52
C THR A 211 33.79 -25.37 -23.65
N SER A 212 32.85 -26.31 -23.81
CA SER A 212 33.17 -27.73 -23.99
C SER A 212 33.99 -27.97 -25.26
N ARG A 213 33.60 -27.35 -26.39
CA ARG A 213 34.36 -27.46 -27.66
C ARG A 213 35.77 -26.89 -27.56
N VAL A 214 35.96 -25.79 -26.82
CA VAL A 214 37.30 -25.24 -26.57
C VAL A 214 38.14 -26.21 -25.74
N ILE A 215 37.57 -26.81 -24.69
CA ILE A 215 38.27 -27.82 -23.88
C ILE A 215 38.66 -29.04 -24.73
N GLU A 216 37.74 -29.53 -25.56
CA GLU A 216 38.00 -30.64 -26.48
C GLU A 216 39.15 -30.32 -27.44
N MET A 217 39.17 -29.11 -28.01
CA MET A 217 40.25 -28.66 -28.88
C MET A 217 41.59 -28.55 -28.12
N ILE A 218 41.58 -28.07 -26.87
CA ILE A 218 42.79 -28.04 -26.03
C ILE A 218 43.32 -29.44 -25.80
N ILE A 219 42.47 -30.38 -25.38
CA ILE A 219 42.87 -31.77 -25.10
C ILE A 219 43.45 -32.44 -26.35
N THR A 220 42.86 -32.21 -27.52
CA THR A 220 43.35 -32.76 -28.79
C THR A 220 44.60 -32.06 -29.33
N SER A 221 44.87 -30.82 -28.92
CA SER A 221 46.04 -30.04 -29.36
C SER A 221 47.32 -30.30 -28.56
N ILE A 222 47.22 -31.00 -27.42
CA ILE A 222 48.39 -31.31 -26.58
C ILE A 222 48.89 -32.70 -26.96
N SER A 223 50.11 -32.77 -27.50
CA SER A 223 50.77 -34.03 -27.85
C SER A 223 50.95 -34.90 -26.59
N PRO A 224 50.64 -36.21 -26.64
CA PRO A 224 50.88 -37.10 -25.50
C PRO A 224 52.39 -37.14 -25.22
N ASN A 225 52.81 -36.54 -24.10
CA ASN A 225 54.19 -36.54 -23.67
C ASN A 225 54.45 -37.83 -22.88
N PRO A 226 55.34 -38.75 -23.33
CA PRO A 226 55.50 -40.06 -22.70
C PRO A 226 56.09 -40.03 -21.28
N THR A 227 56.46 -38.87 -20.76
CA THR A 227 57.18 -38.72 -19.48
C THR A 227 56.33 -38.96 -18.22
N TYR A 228 55.02 -39.18 -18.32
CA TYR A 228 54.14 -39.39 -17.15
C TYR A 228 53.49 -40.77 -17.05
N PHE A 229 53.96 -41.76 -17.83
CA PHE A 229 53.67 -43.17 -17.59
C PHE A 229 54.92 -43.89 -17.08
N CYS A 230 55.30 -43.60 -15.83
CA CYS A 230 56.10 -44.45 -14.94
C CYS A 230 55.61 -44.22 -13.51
#